data_AF-W4V5Y1-F1
#
_entry.id   AF-W4V5Y1-F1
#
_cell.length_a   1.000
_cell.length_b   1.000
_cell.length_c   1.000
_cell.angle_alpha   90.00
_cell.angle_beta   90.00
_cell.angle_gamma   90.00
#
_symmetry.space_group_name_H-M   'P 1'
#
loop_
_entity.id
_entity.type
_entity.pdbx_description
1 polymer ?
#
loop_
_entity_poly.entity_id
_entity_poly.type
_entity_poly.pdbx_seq_one_letter_code
_entity_poly.pdbx_strand_id
1 'polypeptide(L)'
;MDGGAGNIKLVLGDRHPSTKVDIDAGAAKFNIFVPKDSGIKIDVDGLLSSIEFNGLVLEKKNKSYISPGYDKAKNKIEIEIDIGAGALEINGI
;
A
#
# COMPACT_ATOMS: atom_id res chain seq x y z
N MET A 1 -7.71 10.45 1.04
CA MET A 1 -7.26 11.55 0.15
C MET A 1 -8.07 11.41 -1.12
N ASP A 2 -8.69 12.48 -1.63
CA ASP A 2 -9.66 12.35 -2.73
C ASP A 2 -9.12 13.01 -4.00
N GLY A 3 -8.98 12.24 -5.10
CA GLY A 3 -8.45 12.74 -6.37
C GLY A 3 -9.15 12.14 -7.59
N GLY A 4 -9.62 12.99 -8.52
CA GLY A 4 -10.31 12.54 -9.74
C GLY A 4 -9.43 11.70 -10.66
N ALA A 5 -8.20 12.16 -10.93
CA ALA A 5 -7.15 11.36 -11.56
C ALA A 5 -5.76 11.94 -11.28
N GLY A 6 -4.73 11.11 -11.13
CA GLY A 6 -3.37 11.63 -10.89
C GLY A 6 -2.30 10.58 -10.61
N ASN A 7 -1.06 11.05 -10.52
CA ASN A 7 0.07 10.27 -10.04
C ASN A 7 0.29 10.60 -8.56
N ILE A 8 0.13 9.61 -7.69
CA ILE A 8 0.24 9.78 -6.24
C ILE A 8 1.52 9.12 -5.78
N LYS A 9 2.41 9.91 -5.17
CA LYS A 9 3.63 9.44 -4.52
C LYS A 9 3.48 9.58 -3.02
N LEU A 10 3.58 8.46 -2.30
CA LEU A 10 3.44 8.42 -0.85
C LEU A 10 4.70 7.80 -0.22
N VAL A 11 5.25 8.43 0.80
CA VAL A 11 6.42 7.90 1.55
C VAL A 11 6.03 7.81 3.01
N LEU A 12 6.10 6.61 3.56
CA LEU A 12 5.75 6.32 4.95
C LEU A 12 7.03 5.97 5.74
N GLY A 13 7.05 6.37 7.01
CA GLY A 13 8.11 6.06 7.96
C GLY A 13 7.64 5.09 9.05
N ASP A 14 8.56 4.68 9.92
CA ASP A 14 8.37 3.65 10.94
C ASP A 14 8.34 4.21 12.38
N ARG A 15 8.25 5.54 12.53
CA ARG A 15 8.31 6.19 13.86
C ARG A 15 7.07 5.96 14.71
N HIS A 16 5.95 5.60 14.09
CA HIS A 16 4.69 5.35 14.76
C HIS A 16 4.39 3.85 14.82
N PRO A 17 3.85 3.35 15.95
CA PRO A 17 3.54 1.93 16.12
C PRO A 17 2.41 1.45 15.19
N SER A 18 1.53 2.37 14.77
CA SER A 18 0.47 2.09 13.80
C SER A 18 0.25 3.31 12.91
N THR A 19 0.14 3.08 11.61
CA THR A 19 -0.17 4.06 10.58
C THR A 19 -1.26 3.48 9.68
N LYS A 20 -2.42 4.16 9.60
CA LYS A 20 -3.48 3.83 8.62
C LYS A 20 -3.50 4.90 7.53
N VAL A 21 -3.60 4.49 6.29
CA VAL A 21 -3.69 5.38 5.13
C VAL A 21 -4.86 4.95 4.26
N ASP A 22 -5.78 5.88 4.02
CA ASP A 22 -6.96 5.67 3.18
C ASP A 22 -6.87 6.57 1.93
N ILE A 23 -6.96 5.96 0.75
CA ILE A 23 -6.77 6.62 -0.55
C ILE A 23 -7.95 6.33 -1.48
N ASP A 24 -8.62 7.39 -1.94
CA ASP A 24 -9.76 7.33 -2.84
C ASP A 24 -9.43 8.04 -4.16
N ALA A 25 -9.48 7.31 -5.27
CA ALA A 25 -9.19 7.88 -6.59
C ALA A 25 -10.08 7.35 -7.71
N GLY A 26 -10.46 8.23 -8.65
CA GLY A 26 -11.16 7.80 -9.86
C GLY A 26 -10.24 6.97 -10.78
N ALA A 27 -9.11 7.57 -11.18
CA ALA A 27 -8.08 6.85 -11.93
C ALA A 27 -6.66 7.34 -11.61
N ALA A 28 -5.79 6.47 -11.12
CA ALA A 28 -4.48 6.90 -10.62
C ALA A 28 -3.37 5.85 -10.81
N LYS A 29 -2.13 6.35 -10.81
CA LYS A 29 -0.93 5.53 -10.59
C LYS A 29 -0.36 5.85 -9.21
N PHE A 30 -0.24 4.82 -8.38
CA PHE A 30 0.31 4.93 -7.04
C PHE A 30 1.77 4.46 -7.01
N ASN A 31 2.64 5.25 -6.42
CA ASN A 31 4.02 4.86 -6.09
C ASN A 31 4.22 5.06 -4.58
N ILE A 32 4.18 3.96 -3.84
CA ILE A 32 4.18 3.98 -2.37
C ILE A 32 5.54 3.45 -1.88
N PHE A 33 6.13 4.14 -0.92
CA PHE A 33 7.40 3.76 -0.30
C PHE A 33 7.15 3.46 1.18
N VAL A 34 7.51 2.25 1.62
CA VAL A 34 7.29 1.76 2.98
C VAL A 34 8.58 1.18 3.58
N PRO A 35 8.81 1.32 4.90
CA PRO A 35 9.97 0.73 5.55
C PRO A 35 9.89 -0.80 5.56
N LYS A 36 10.97 -1.48 5.15
CA LYS A 36 11.00 -2.97 5.06
C LYS A 36 10.79 -3.67 6.40
N ASP A 37 11.18 -3.03 7.50
CA ASP A 37 11.09 -3.61 8.85
C ASP A 37 9.71 -3.46 9.51
N SER A 38 8.76 -2.78 8.83
CA SER A 38 7.38 -2.63 9.31
C SER A 38 6.50 -3.78 8.84
N GLY A 39 5.49 -4.12 9.65
CA GLY A 39 4.39 -4.97 9.21
C GLY A 39 3.53 -4.19 8.23
N ILE A 40 3.39 -4.68 6.99
CA ILE A 40 2.65 -4.01 5.92
C ILE A 40 1.40 -4.82 5.59
N LYS A 41 0.25 -4.17 5.53
CA LYS A 41 -1.00 -4.71 5.00
C LYS A 41 -1.60 -3.72 4.02
N ILE A 42 -1.91 -4.19 2.82
CA ILE A 42 -2.48 -3.38 1.75
C ILE A 42 -3.76 -4.05 1.27
N ASP A 43 -4.85 -3.30 1.32
CA ASP A 43 -6.15 -3.67 0.80
C ASP A 43 -6.42 -2.79 -0.43
N VAL A 44 -6.77 -3.41 -1.56
CA VAL A 44 -7.10 -2.68 -2.79
C VAL A 44 -8.46 -3.15 -3.28
N ASP A 45 -9.39 -2.22 -3.44
CA ASP A 45 -10.60 -2.42 -4.21
C ASP A 45 -10.58 -1.54 -5.47
N GLY A 46 -10.87 -2.14 -6.63
CA GLY A 46 -10.74 -1.45 -7.91
C GLY A 46 -10.11 -2.26 -9.04
N LEU A 47 -10.11 -1.67 -10.23
CA LEU A 47 -9.51 -2.29 -11.41
C LEU A 47 -8.04 -1.89 -11.58
N LEU A 48 -7.13 -2.73 -11.10
CA LEU A 48 -5.70 -2.52 -11.30
C LEU A 48 -5.19 -3.24 -12.55
N SER A 49 -4.56 -2.47 -13.44
CA SER A 49 -3.85 -2.95 -14.61
C SER A 49 -2.51 -3.61 -14.26
N SER A 50 -1.88 -3.21 -13.14
CA SER A 50 -0.63 -3.78 -12.65
C SER A 50 -0.48 -3.54 -11.15
N ILE A 51 0.17 -4.49 -10.48
CA ILE A 51 0.55 -4.44 -9.07
C ILE A 51 1.99 -4.95 -8.97
N GLU A 52 2.89 -4.08 -8.53
CA GLU A 52 4.32 -4.37 -8.44
C GLU A 52 4.83 -4.16 -7.01
N PHE A 53 5.64 -5.11 -6.54
CA PHE A 53 6.28 -5.07 -5.23
C PHE A 53 7.79 -5.16 -5.41
N ASN A 54 8.49 -4.08 -5.09
CA ASN A 54 9.93 -3.96 -5.24
C ASN A 54 10.60 -3.97 -3.87
N GLY A 55 11.54 -4.91 -3.65
CA GLY A 55 12.28 -5.00 -2.40
C GLY A 55 11.43 -5.37 -1.17
N LEU A 56 10.23 -5.93 -1.40
CA LEU A 56 9.30 -6.43 -0.39
C LEU A 56 8.82 -7.82 -0.78
N VAL A 57 8.54 -8.64 0.22
CA VAL A 57 7.83 -9.92 0.05
C VAL A 57 6.48 -9.75 0.71
N LEU A 58 5.41 -9.78 -0.10
CA LEU A 58 4.04 -9.73 0.40
C LEU A 58 3.29 -10.97 -0.06
N GLU A 59 2.56 -11.56 0.87
CA GLU A 59 1.69 -12.71 0.62
C GLU A 59 0.29 -12.21 0.28
N LYS A 60 -0.26 -12.67 -0.85
CA LYS A 60 -1.64 -12.38 -1.20
C LYS A 60 -2.59 -13.26 -0.38
N LYS A 61 -3.48 -12.63 0.39
CA LYS A 61 -4.57 -13.28 1.12
C LYS A 61 -5.88 -12.63 0.70
N ASN A 62 -6.67 -13.34 -0.11
CA ASN A 62 -7.92 -12.82 -0.70
C ASN A 62 -7.68 -11.51 -1.50
N LYS A 63 -8.25 -10.39 -1.04
CA LYS A 63 -8.10 -9.05 -1.63
C LYS A 63 -6.93 -8.26 -1.02
N SER A 64 -6.24 -8.82 -0.03
CA SER A 64 -5.18 -8.14 0.71
C SER A 64 -3.79 -8.66 0.34
N TYR A 65 -2.78 -7.80 0.43
CA TYR A 65 -1.36 -8.14 0.39
C TYR A 65 -0.75 -7.86 1.75
N ILE A 66 -0.14 -8.87 2.37
CA ILE A 66 0.31 -8.80 3.76
C ILE A 66 1.76 -9.26 3.87
N SER A 67 2.58 -8.51 4.60
CA SER A 67 3.97 -8.90 4.85
C SER A 67 4.07 -10.10 5.80
N PRO A 68 5.05 -10.99 5.62
CA PRO A 68 5.36 -12.02 6.59
C PRO A 68 5.58 -11.41 7.98
N GLY A 69 4.99 -12.03 9.01
CA GLY A 69 5.16 -11.58 10.39
C GLY A 69 4.42 -10.29 10.76
N TYR A 70 3.49 -9.80 9.92
CA TYR A 70 2.65 -8.62 10.19
C TYR A 70 2.12 -8.54 11.62
N ASP A 71 1.56 -9.65 12.15
CA ASP A 71 0.97 -9.68 13.48
C ASP A 71 1.97 -9.39 14.61
N LYS A 72 3.24 -9.78 14.41
CA LYS A 72 4.35 -9.66 15.37
C LYS A 72 5.17 -8.38 15.17
N ALA A 73 4.92 -7.61 14.11
CA ALA A 73 5.67 -6.41 13.82
C ALA A 73 5.43 -5.32 14.88
N LYS A 74 6.50 -4.62 15.25
CA LYS A 74 6.47 -3.53 16.23
C LYS A 74 5.75 -2.29 15.69
N ASN A 75 5.97 -2.00 14.41
CA ASN A 75 5.30 -0.93 13.67
C ASN A 75 4.47 -1.54 12.57
N LYS A 76 3.23 -1.07 12.42
CA LYS A 76 2.28 -1.56 11.42
C LYS A 76 1.82 -0.44 10.51
N ILE A 77 1.74 -0.74 9.22
CA ILE A 77 1.28 0.15 8.17
C ILE A 77 0.14 -0.55 7.45
N GLU A 78 -1.04 0.05 7.53
CA GLU A 78 -2.25 -0.40 6.86
C GLU A 78 -2.61 0.62 5.78
N ILE A 79 -2.74 0.15 4.54
CA ILE A 79 -3.04 0.99 3.39
C ILE A 79 -4.31 0.44 2.73
N GLU A 80 -5.34 1.25 2.68
CA GLU A 80 -6.60 0.97 2.00
C GLU A 80 -6.70 1.86 0.76
N ILE A 81 -6.90 1.25 -0.40
CA ILE A 81 -6.95 1.94 -1.69
C ILE A 81 -8.25 1.57 -2.39
N ASP A 82 -9.13 2.56 -2.52
CA ASP A 82 -10.34 2.49 -3.33
C ASP A 82 -10.09 3.26 -4.63
N ILE A 83 -10.08 2.52 -5.75
CA ILE A 83 -9.78 3.09 -7.05
C ILE A 83 -10.75 2.63 -8.15
N GLY A 84 -11.16 3.54 -9.03
CA GLY A 84 -11.89 3.17 -10.24
C GLY A 84 -11.04 2.32 -11.18
N ALA A 85 -9.94 2.87 -11.71
CA ALA A 85 -8.96 2.11 -12.49
C ALA A 85 -7.53 2.67 -12.39
N GLY A 86 -6.51 1.81 -12.36
CA GLY A 86 -5.13 2.32 -12.19
C GLY A 86 -4.01 1.30 -12.19
N ALA A 87 -2.88 1.70 -11.59
CA ALA A 87 -1.72 0.86 -11.35
C ALA A 87 -1.10 1.17 -9.99
N LEU A 88 -0.51 0.16 -9.36
CA LEU A 88 0.08 0.25 -8.03
C LEU A 88 1.51 -0.28 -8.04
N GLU A 89 2.46 0.55 -7.62
CA GLU A 89 3.84 0.15 -7.36
C GLU A 89 4.17 0.45 -5.90
N ILE A 90 4.72 -0.55 -5.20
CA ILE A 90 5.11 -0.43 -3.80
C ILE A 90 6.57 -0.81 -3.67
N ASN A 91 7.33 0.07 -3.03
CA ASN A 91 8.77 -0.01 -2.89
C ASN A 91 9.16 -0.10 -1.41
N GLY A 92 9.91 -1.15 -1.07
CA GLY A 92 10.54 -1.27 0.24
C GLY A 92 11.78 -0.39 0.31
N ILE A 93 11.84 0.50 1.29
CA ILE A 93 13.00 1.35 1.60
C ILE A 93 13.64 0.98 2.93
#